data_AF-A0A370CHL8-F1
#
_entry.id   AF-A0A370CHL8-F1
#
_cell.length_a   1.000
_cell.length_b   1.000
_cell.length_c   1.000
_cell.angle_alpha   90.00
_cell.angle_beta   90.00
_cell.angle_gamma   90.00
#
_symmetry.space_group_name_H-M   'P 1'
#
loop_
_entity.id
_entity.type
_entity.pdbx_description
1 polymer ?
#
loop_
_entity_poly.entity_id
_entity_poly.type
_entity_poly.pdbx_seq_one_letter_code
_entity_poly.pdbx_strand_id
1 'polypeptide(L)'
;MEKNNIMAPAPLFDTLRYANELEQVGIPTEQAKTQVRLLSGILEANVCTKQDLSQTESSLKQDLLLTEANLKQAISLTAASLKQDISDLKQDLLLTEANLKQDMSDLKKDLLLTEANLKQDMSDLKKDMSMIESKLKKEISLVELNLKVEISSLKYDIIRWFIGTFFVGMGSIFAFIKLLRLI
;
A
#
# COMPACT_ATOMS: atom_id res chain seq x y z
N MET A 1 70.70 4.66 -1.50
CA MET A 1 71.45 5.91 -1.70
C MET A 1 72.33 5.72 -2.93
N GLU A 2 71.75 5.83 -4.12
CA GLU A 2 72.49 5.75 -5.38
C GLU A 2 72.30 7.11 -6.06
N LYS A 3 73.36 7.91 -6.04
CA LYS A 3 73.36 9.25 -6.64
C LYS A 3 73.40 9.06 -8.17
N ASN A 4 72.25 9.18 -8.81
CA ASN A 4 72.19 9.33 -10.27
C ASN A 4 73.00 10.57 -10.67
N ASN A 5 74.13 10.32 -11.33
CA ASN A 5 74.97 11.32 -11.96
C ASN A 5 74.17 11.98 -13.08
N ILE A 6 73.63 13.17 -12.83
CA ILE A 6 72.84 13.94 -13.79
C ILE A 6 73.82 14.56 -14.79
N MET A 7 74.22 13.77 -15.79
CA MET A 7 74.89 14.27 -16.98
C MET A 7 73.97 15.32 -17.62
N ALA A 8 74.48 16.53 -17.85
CA ALA A 8 73.72 17.62 -18.46
C ALA A 8 73.02 17.11 -19.74
N PRO A 9 71.74 17.47 -19.96
CA PRO A 9 71.00 16.98 -21.12
C PRO A 9 71.76 17.36 -22.39
N ALA A 10 72.12 16.35 -23.18
CA ALA A 10 72.75 16.56 -24.47
C ALA A 10 71.85 17.49 -25.31
N PRO A 11 72.41 18.50 -26.00
CA PRO A 11 71.63 19.45 -26.77
C PRO A 11 70.78 18.72 -27.82
N LEU A 12 69.50 19.06 -27.91
CA LEU A 12 68.54 18.48 -28.88
C LEU A 12 69.05 18.59 -30.32
N PHE A 13 69.77 19.68 -30.60
CA PHE A 13 70.38 19.97 -31.88
C PHE A 13 71.74 20.64 -31.64
N ASP A 14 72.81 20.07 -32.21
CA ASP A 14 74.16 20.63 -32.13
C ASP A 14 74.30 21.76 -33.16
N THR A 15 73.89 22.96 -32.73
CA THR A 15 73.89 24.18 -33.53
C THR A 15 75.28 24.57 -34.02
N LEU A 16 76.33 24.29 -33.24
CA LEU A 16 77.71 24.61 -33.59
C LEU A 16 78.26 23.67 -34.65
N ARG A 17 78.05 22.36 -34.50
CA ARG A 17 78.47 21.39 -35.51
C ARG A 17 77.77 21.62 -36.84
N TYR A 18 76.45 21.87 -36.80
CA TYR A 18 75.68 22.15 -38.00
C TYR A 18 76.11 23.45 -38.70
N ALA A 19 76.38 24.53 -37.95
CA ALA A 19 76.89 25.77 -38.52
C ALA A 19 78.25 25.57 -39.22
N ASN A 20 79.16 24.81 -38.60
CA ASN A 20 80.48 24.50 -39.15
C ASN A 20 80.38 23.64 -40.44
N GLU A 21 79.46 22.68 -40.50
CA GLU A 21 79.21 21.87 -41.70
C GLU A 21 78.70 22.73 -42.88
N LEU A 22 77.81 23.70 -42.61
CA LEU A 22 77.31 24.63 -43.64
C LEU A 22 78.42 25.54 -44.18
N GLU A 23 79.33 26.01 -43.34
CA GLU A 23 80.48 26.82 -43.76
C GLU A 23 81.47 26.01 -44.61
N GLN A 24 81.71 24.73 -44.27
CA GLN A 24 82.61 23.84 -45.02
C GLN A 24 82.11 23.54 -46.45
N VAL A 25 80.79 23.55 -46.67
CA VAL A 25 80.19 23.39 -48.00
C VAL A 25 80.01 24.73 -48.74
N GLY A 26 80.56 25.82 -48.20
CA GLY A 26 80.63 27.12 -48.87
C GLY A 26 79.47 28.08 -48.60
N ILE A 27 78.60 27.80 -47.61
CA ILE A 27 77.57 28.76 -47.20
C ILE A 27 78.21 29.88 -46.36
N PRO A 28 77.95 31.17 -46.68
CA PRO A 28 78.42 32.30 -45.87
C PRO A 28 77.98 32.19 -44.40
N THR A 29 78.89 32.48 -43.48
CA THR A 29 78.68 32.41 -42.02
C THR A 29 77.37 33.03 -41.53
N GLU A 30 76.98 34.20 -42.06
CA GLU A 30 75.73 34.86 -41.64
C GLU A 30 74.46 34.13 -42.12
N GLN A 31 74.52 33.48 -43.28
CA GLN A 31 73.45 32.62 -43.78
C GLN A 31 73.40 31.30 -43.00
N ALA A 32 74.54 30.68 -42.70
CA ALA A 32 74.64 29.47 -41.89
C ALA A 32 74.04 29.68 -40.48
N LYS A 33 74.44 30.75 -39.78
CA LYS A 33 73.88 31.12 -38.47
C LYS A 33 72.37 31.34 -38.50
N THR A 34 71.86 31.99 -39.55
CA THR A 34 70.41 32.26 -39.69
C THR A 34 69.62 30.97 -39.87
N GLN A 35 70.11 30.03 -40.70
CA GLN A 35 69.47 28.73 -40.90
C GLN A 35 69.50 27.88 -39.63
N VAL A 36 70.65 27.81 -38.95
CA VAL A 36 70.79 27.09 -37.66
C VAL A 36 69.82 27.65 -36.62
N ARG A 37 69.72 28.98 -36.50
CA ARG A 37 68.82 29.65 -35.56
C ARG A 37 67.35 29.34 -35.85
N LEU A 38 66.93 29.41 -37.10
CA LEU A 38 65.55 29.10 -37.50
C LEU A 38 65.22 27.63 -37.25
N LEU A 39 66.12 26.71 -37.60
CA LEU A 39 65.93 25.27 -37.37
C LEU A 39 65.92 24.92 -35.87
N SER A 40 66.79 25.51 -35.06
CA SER A 40 66.78 25.34 -33.60
C SER A 40 65.45 25.82 -33.01
N GLY A 41 64.98 27.00 -33.41
CA GLY A 41 63.70 27.53 -32.95
C GLY A 41 62.50 26.67 -33.37
N ILE A 42 62.49 26.13 -34.59
CA ILE A 42 61.44 25.22 -35.06
C ILE A 42 61.46 23.90 -34.26
N LEU A 43 62.65 23.34 -34.01
CA LEU A 43 62.82 22.10 -33.23
C LEU A 43 62.39 22.31 -31.77
N GLU A 44 62.81 23.40 -31.14
CA GLU A 44 62.43 23.74 -29.77
C GLU A 44 60.92 23.98 -29.63
N ALA A 45 60.26 24.58 -30.63
CA ALA A 45 58.83 24.86 -30.58
C ALA A 45 57.93 23.65 -30.84
N ASN A 46 58.40 22.62 -31.56
CA ASN A 46 57.55 21.52 -32.05
C ASN A 46 57.95 20.13 -31.52
N VAL A 47 59.05 20.00 -30.79
CA VAL A 47 59.49 18.70 -30.26
C VAL A 47 59.03 18.56 -28.81
N CYS A 48 58.28 17.49 -28.54
CA CYS A 48 57.98 17.03 -27.19
C CYS A 48 59.25 16.46 -26.55
N THR A 49 59.62 16.97 -25.38
CA THR A 49 60.81 16.52 -24.65
C THR A 49 60.51 15.27 -23.82
N LYS A 50 61.57 14.56 -23.40
CA LYS A 50 61.42 13.46 -22.43
C LYS A 50 60.79 13.92 -21.11
N GLN A 51 60.97 15.18 -20.74
CA GLN A 51 60.37 15.76 -19.54
C GLN A 51 58.84 15.89 -19.70
N ASP A 52 58.36 16.38 -20.84
CA ASP A 52 56.91 16.50 -21.13
C ASP A 52 56.23 15.12 -21.12
N LEU A 53 56.89 14.13 -21.71
CA LEU A 53 56.42 12.75 -21.68
C LEU A 53 56.39 12.19 -20.26
N SER A 54 57.46 12.39 -19.47
CA SER A 54 57.52 11.95 -18.07
C SER A 54 56.46 12.63 -17.20
N GLN A 55 56.17 13.91 -17.44
CA GLN A 55 55.13 14.64 -16.72
C GLN A 55 53.74 14.11 -17.07
N THR A 56 53.48 13.85 -18.35
CA THR A 56 52.22 13.25 -18.82
C THR A 56 52.03 11.84 -18.27
N GLU A 57 53.08 11.01 -18.28
CA GLU A 57 53.06 9.67 -17.69
C GLU A 57 52.76 9.72 -16.19
N SER A 58 53.37 10.66 -15.47
CA SER A 58 53.10 10.87 -14.04
C SER A 58 51.65 11.29 -13.79
N SER A 59 51.10 12.20 -14.60
CA SER A 59 49.70 12.64 -14.51
C SER A 59 48.75 11.47 -14.75
N LEU A 60 48.96 10.69 -15.81
CA LEU A 60 48.12 9.54 -16.14
C LEU A 60 48.16 8.46 -15.06
N LYS A 61 49.32 8.20 -14.44
CA LYS A 61 49.43 7.28 -13.30
C LYS A 61 48.62 7.79 -12.10
N GLN A 62 48.68 9.09 -11.82
CA GLN A 62 47.91 9.68 -10.73
C GLN A 62 46.40 9.60 -11.00
N ASP A 63 45.96 9.91 -12.23
CA ASP A 63 44.54 9.83 -12.61
C ASP A 63 44.02 8.39 -12.55
N LEU A 64 44.83 7.41 -12.94
CA LEU A 64 44.48 5.99 -12.84
C LEU A 64 44.32 5.55 -11.38
N LEU A 65 45.25 5.95 -10.50
CA LEU A 65 45.15 5.66 -9.06
C LEU A 65 43.93 6.33 -8.43
N LEU A 66 43.64 7.58 -8.79
CA LEU A 66 42.47 8.29 -8.31
C LEU A 66 41.17 7.63 -8.78
N THR A 67 41.12 7.23 -10.05
CA THR A 67 39.97 6.53 -10.63
C THR A 67 39.75 5.17 -9.96
N GLU A 68 40.81 4.40 -9.73
CA GLU A 68 40.73 3.12 -9.02
C GLU A 68 40.23 3.30 -7.58
N ALA A 69 40.72 4.31 -6.87
CA ALA A 69 40.26 4.63 -5.51
C ALA A 69 38.76 5.02 -5.49
N ASN A 70 38.34 5.88 -6.43
CA ASN A 70 36.95 6.31 -6.55
C ASN A 70 36.02 5.13 -6.88
N LEU A 71 36.43 4.23 -7.78
CA LEU A 71 35.67 3.03 -8.12
C LEU A 71 35.55 2.08 -6.92
N LYS A 72 36.64 1.84 -6.18
CA LYS A 72 36.59 1.02 -4.95
C LYS A 72 35.65 1.63 -3.91
N GLN A 73 35.68 2.94 -3.72
CA GLN A 73 34.78 3.64 -2.81
C GLN A 73 33.32 3.51 -3.26
N ALA A 74 33.03 3.76 -4.54
CA ALA A 74 31.67 3.67 -5.09
C ALA A 74 31.10 2.24 -4.97
N ILE A 75 31.92 1.21 -5.22
CA ILE A 75 31.55 -0.19 -5.02
C ILE A 75 31.26 -0.46 -3.55
N SER A 76 32.12 0.01 -2.64
CA SER A 76 31.93 -0.19 -1.20
C SER A 76 30.65 0.49 -0.68
N LEU A 77 30.37 1.72 -1.14
CA LEU A 77 29.16 2.45 -0.75
C LEU A 77 27.91 1.77 -1.29
N THR A 78 27.91 1.36 -2.56
CA THR A 78 26.79 0.62 -3.16
C THR A 78 26.56 -0.70 -2.43
N ALA A 79 27.61 -1.45 -2.11
CA ALA A 79 27.49 -2.71 -1.37
C ALA A 79 26.93 -2.51 0.05
N ALA A 80 27.33 -1.42 0.73
CA ALA A 80 26.78 -1.07 2.04
C ALA A 80 25.29 -0.68 1.94
N SER A 81 24.92 0.12 0.94
CA SER A 81 23.51 0.51 0.69
C SER A 81 22.66 -0.72 0.40
N LEU A 82 23.07 -1.60 -0.51
CA LEU A 82 22.32 -2.81 -0.84
C LEU A 82 22.17 -3.74 0.37
N LYS A 83 23.19 -3.84 1.22
CA LYS A 83 23.11 -4.63 2.46
C LYS A 83 22.09 -4.03 3.43
N GLN A 84 22.03 -2.71 3.52
CA GLN A 84 21.04 -2.01 4.34
C GLN A 84 19.63 -2.24 3.78
N ASP A 85 19.42 -2.02 2.48
CA ASP A 85 18.12 -2.23 1.82
C ASP A 85 17.62 -3.67 1.99
N ILE A 86 18.50 -4.67 1.87
CA ILE A 86 18.16 -6.08 2.12
C ILE A 86 17.75 -6.31 3.58
N SER A 87 18.43 -5.67 4.53
CA SER A 87 18.09 -5.78 5.95
C SER A 87 16.73 -5.16 6.25
N ASP A 88 16.46 -3.98 5.70
CA ASP A 88 15.22 -3.24 5.90
C ASP A 88 14.04 -3.99 5.25
N LEU A 89 14.19 -4.47 4.02
CA LEU A 89 13.18 -5.31 3.36
C LEU A 89 12.88 -6.60 4.14
N LYS A 90 13.89 -7.21 4.76
CA LYS A 90 13.70 -8.39 5.60
C LYS A 90 12.91 -8.06 6.86
N GLN A 91 13.15 -6.90 7.46
CA GLN A 91 12.40 -6.44 8.63
C GLN A 91 10.94 -6.13 8.27
N ASP A 92 10.71 -5.42 7.16
CA ASP A 92 9.36 -5.11 6.67
C ASP A 92 8.57 -6.37 6.33
N LEU A 93 9.22 -7.38 5.76
CA LEU A 93 8.60 -8.68 5.47
C LEU A 93 8.20 -9.41 6.76
N LEU A 94 9.06 -9.43 7.78
CA LEU A 94 8.73 -10.03 9.08
C LEU A 94 7.58 -9.30 9.78
N LEU A 95 7.56 -7.97 9.73
CA LEU A 95 6.48 -7.16 10.31
C LEU A 95 5.15 -7.42 9.59
N THR A 96 5.18 -7.47 8.26
CA THR A 96 4.00 -7.77 7.43
C THR A 96 3.46 -9.17 7.71
N GLU A 97 4.34 -10.18 7.84
CA GLU A 97 3.93 -11.55 8.18
C GLU A 97 3.29 -11.61 9.58
N ALA A 98 3.84 -10.88 10.55
CA ALA A 98 3.28 -10.81 11.90
C ALA A 98 1.88 -10.17 11.90
N ASN A 99 1.72 -9.04 11.20
CA ASN A 99 0.44 -8.35 11.08
C ASN A 99 -0.62 -9.24 10.41
N LEU A 100 -0.27 -9.91 9.29
CA LEU A 100 -1.21 -10.81 8.61
C LEU A 100 -1.63 -12.00 9.49
N LYS A 101 -0.73 -12.55 10.30
CA LYS A 101 -1.08 -13.61 11.28
C LYS A 101 -2.04 -13.10 12.34
N GLN A 102 -1.83 -11.88 12.83
CA GLN A 102 -2.71 -11.25 13.80
C GLN A 102 -4.09 -11.01 13.20
N ASP A 103 -4.17 -10.36 12.03
CA ASP A 103 -5.42 -10.08 11.34
C ASP A 103 -6.22 -11.36 11.07
N MET A 104 -5.57 -12.44 10.61
CA MET A 104 -6.24 -13.74 10.42
C MET A 104 -6.77 -14.33 11.72
N SER A 105 -6.03 -14.19 12.82
CA SER A 105 -6.48 -14.63 14.15
C SER A 105 -7.70 -13.83 14.61
N ASP A 106 -7.68 -12.52 14.41
CA ASP A 106 -8.75 -11.63 14.86
C ASP A 106 -10.00 -11.79 13.99
N LEU A 107 -9.88 -11.88 12.67
CA LEU A 107 -11.00 -12.23 11.79
C LEU A 107 -11.64 -13.58 12.18
N LYS A 108 -10.82 -14.56 12.56
CA LYS A 108 -11.34 -15.86 13.01
C LYS A 108 -12.14 -15.74 14.29
N LYS A 109 -11.71 -14.92 15.25
CA LYS A 109 -12.47 -14.66 16.49
C LYS A 109 -13.78 -13.94 16.19
N ASP A 110 -13.75 -12.90 15.36
CA ASP A 110 -14.93 -12.13 14.99
C ASP A 110 -15.96 -12.98 14.26
N LEU A 111 -15.50 -13.90 13.40
CA LEU A 111 -16.37 -14.85 12.72
C LEU A 111 -17.04 -15.82 13.71
N LEU A 112 -16.28 -16.37 14.66
CA LEU A 112 -16.82 -17.26 15.70
C LEU A 112 -17.82 -16.52 16.62
N LEU A 113 -17.52 -15.28 17.00
CA LEU A 113 -18.41 -14.45 17.79
C LEU A 113 -19.71 -14.16 17.03
N THR A 114 -19.60 -13.77 15.75
CA THR A 114 -20.75 -13.51 14.89
C THR A 114 -21.62 -14.76 14.71
N GLU A 115 -21.01 -15.93 14.51
CA GLU A 115 -21.73 -17.20 14.39
C GLU A 115 -22.47 -17.54 15.70
N ALA A 116 -21.85 -17.32 16.85
CA ALA A 116 -22.47 -17.53 18.15
C ALA A 116 -23.67 -16.59 18.37
N ASN A 117 -23.52 -15.32 18.06
CA ASN A 117 -24.61 -14.33 18.16
C ASN A 117 -25.77 -14.70 17.24
N LEU A 118 -25.52 -15.06 15.97
CA LEU A 118 -26.56 -15.49 15.04
C LEU A 118 -27.30 -16.75 15.52
N LYS A 119 -26.59 -17.71 16.12
CA LYS A 119 -27.22 -18.89 16.72
C LYS A 119 -28.12 -18.53 17.88
N GLN A 120 -27.69 -17.60 18.73
CA GLN A 120 -28.49 -17.11 19.85
C GLN A 120 -29.74 -16.37 19.35
N ASP A 121 -29.58 -15.40 18.45
CA ASP A 121 -30.69 -14.63 17.88
C ASP A 121 -31.73 -15.55 17.23
N MET A 122 -31.29 -16.59 16.52
CA MET A 122 -32.19 -17.56 15.91
C MET A 122 -32.94 -18.41 16.95
N SER A 123 -32.29 -18.76 18.06
CA SER A 123 -32.94 -19.45 19.19
C SER A 123 -33.98 -18.55 19.88
N ASP A 124 -33.63 -17.29 20.13
CA ASP A 124 -34.50 -16.32 20.78
C ASP A 124 -35.72 -16.01 19.89
N LEU A 125 -35.51 -15.80 18.59
CA LEU A 125 -36.61 -15.58 17.64
C LEU A 125 -37.56 -16.78 17.57
N LYS A 126 -37.03 -18.01 17.62
CA LYS A 126 -37.85 -19.23 17.65
C LYS A 126 -38.71 -19.31 18.92
N LYS A 127 -38.14 -18.93 20.07
CA LYS A 127 -38.85 -18.88 21.35
C LYS A 127 -39.96 -17.83 21.32
N ASP A 128 -39.66 -16.63 20.82
CA ASP A 128 -40.64 -15.55 20.70
C ASP A 128 -41.79 -15.94 19.77
N MET A 129 -41.49 -16.56 18.62
CA MET A 129 -42.50 -17.08 17.70
C MET A 129 -43.42 -18.10 18.38
N SER A 130 -42.88 -19.07 19.10
CA SER A 130 -43.68 -20.06 19.85
C SER A 130 -44.54 -19.41 20.95
N MET A 131 -44.01 -18.38 21.62
CA MET A 131 -44.76 -17.64 22.64
C MET A 131 -45.93 -16.85 22.03
N ILE A 132 -45.70 -16.19 20.89
CA ILE A 132 -46.72 -15.46 20.14
C ILE A 132 -47.80 -16.41 19.65
N GLU A 133 -47.44 -17.56 19.06
CA GLU A 133 -48.39 -18.59 18.64
C GLU A 133 -49.26 -19.08 19.81
N SER A 134 -48.65 -19.34 20.97
CA SER A 134 -49.41 -19.74 22.16
C SER A 134 -50.35 -18.64 22.66
N LYS A 135 -49.92 -17.37 22.64
CA LYS A 135 -50.76 -16.23 23.04
C LYS A 135 -51.95 -16.07 22.10
N LEU A 136 -51.71 -16.08 20.79
CA LEU A 136 -52.77 -16.00 19.78
C LEU A 136 -53.79 -17.15 19.93
N LYS A 137 -53.34 -18.38 20.16
CA LYS A 137 -54.24 -19.52 20.40
C LYS A 137 -55.12 -19.33 21.64
N LYS A 138 -54.55 -18.79 22.73
CA LYS A 138 -55.30 -18.48 23.96
C LYS A 138 -56.31 -17.36 23.73
N GLU A 139 -55.91 -16.28 23.07
CA GLU A 139 -56.79 -15.14 22.76
C GLU A 139 -57.96 -15.57 21.86
N ILE A 140 -57.72 -16.37 20.83
CA ILE A 140 -58.78 -16.95 19.98
C ILE A 140 -59.75 -17.79 20.82
N SER A 141 -59.24 -18.68 21.67
CA SER A 141 -60.08 -19.52 22.54
C SER A 141 -60.93 -18.69 23.51
N LEU A 142 -60.37 -17.59 24.05
CA LEU A 142 -61.08 -16.67 24.94
C LEU A 142 -62.20 -15.94 24.20
N VAL A 143 -61.94 -15.44 22.99
CA VAL A 143 -62.95 -14.80 22.14
C VAL A 143 -64.08 -15.77 21.80
N GLU A 144 -63.76 -17.02 21.42
CA GLU A 144 -64.77 -18.05 21.16
C GLU A 144 -65.66 -18.35 22.37
N LEU A 145 -65.08 -18.41 23.57
CA LEU A 145 -65.83 -18.62 24.82
C LEU A 145 -66.74 -17.43 25.13
N ASN A 146 -66.22 -16.21 25.03
CA ASN A 146 -67.00 -15.00 25.27
C ASN A 146 -68.19 -14.92 24.31
N LEU A 147 -67.99 -15.19 23.01
CA LEU A 147 -69.07 -15.24 22.03
C LEU A 147 -70.12 -16.31 22.36
N LYS A 148 -69.72 -17.50 22.82
CA LYS A 148 -70.68 -18.54 23.25
C LYS A 148 -71.51 -18.10 24.46
N VAL A 149 -70.89 -17.42 25.42
CA VAL A 149 -71.57 -16.88 26.60
C VAL A 149 -72.57 -15.78 26.20
N GLU A 150 -72.15 -14.82 25.39
CA GLU A 150 -73.00 -13.72 24.91
C GLU A 150 -74.18 -14.22 24.07
N ILE A 151 -73.97 -15.21 23.18
CA ILE A 151 -75.07 -15.84 22.43
C ILE A 151 -76.04 -16.52 23.39
N SER A 152 -75.54 -17.17 24.44
CA SER A 152 -76.40 -17.84 25.43
C SER A 152 -77.21 -16.84 26.22
N SER A 153 -76.61 -15.75 26.70
CA SER A 153 -77.33 -14.68 27.41
C SER A 153 -78.38 -14.04 26.51
N LEU A 154 -78.07 -13.76 25.24
CA LEU A 154 -79.04 -13.25 24.27
C LEU A 154 -80.20 -14.22 24.06
N LYS A 155 -79.95 -15.53 23.97
CA LYS A 155 -81.02 -16.54 23.89
C LYS A 155 -81.93 -16.49 25.12
N TYR A 156 -81.36 -16.41 26.32
CA TYR A 156 -82.13 -16.28 27.56
C TYR A 156 -82.95 -14.99 27.60
N ASP A 157 -82.34 -13.86 27.24
CA ASP A 157 -83.02 -12.56 27.21
C ASP A 157 -84.17 -12.55 26.20
N ILE A 158 -83.94 -13.10 25.01
CA ILE A 158 -84.98 -13.28 23.99
C ILE A 158 -86.14 -14.10 24.55
N ILE A 159 -85.88 -15.29 25.12
CA ILE A 159 -86.93 -16.15 25.70
C ILE A 159 -87.67 -15.42 26.82
N ARG A 160 -86.95 -14.73 27.71
CA ARG A 160 -87.53 -13.99 28.82
C ARG A 160 -88.49 -12.89 28.33
N TRP A 161 -88.09 -12.11 27.32
CA TRP A 161 -88.95 -11.09 26.72
C TRP A 161 -90.13 -11.70 25.96
N PHE A 162 -89.92 -12.77 25.19
CA PHE A 162 -91.00 -13.50 24.49
C PHE A 162 -92.06 -14.02 25.45
N ILE A 163 -91.67 -14.61 26.57
CA ILE A 163 -92.62 -15.09 27.59
C ILE A 163 -93.43 -13.92 28.15
N GLY A 164 -92.76 -12.82 28.50
CA GLY A 164 -93.43 -11.62 29.02
C GLY A 164 -94.45 -11.04 28.04
N THR A 165 -94.09 -10.88 26.75
CA THR A 165 -94.99 -10.35 25.72
C THR A 165 -96.12 -11.31 25.38
N PHE A 166 -95.87 -12.61 25.36
CA PHE A 166 -96.88 -13.65 25.12
C PHE A 166 -98.00 -13.61 26.16
N PHE A 167 -97.66 -13.50 27.45
CA PHE A 167 -98.65 -13.40 28.52
C PHE A 167 -99.46 -12.08 28.47
N VAL A 168 -98.83 -10.95 28.15
CA VAL A 168 -99.53 -9.68 27.94
C VAL A 168 -100.52 -9.77 26.77
N GLY A 169 -100.09 -10.34 25.63
CA GLY A 169 -100.95 -10.55 24.46
C GLY A 169 -102.17 -11.44 24.75
N MET A 170 -101.96 -12.56 25.46
CA MET A 170 -103.04 -13.44 25.90
C MET A 170 -104.06 -12.72 26.79
N GLY A 171 -103.59 -11.89 27.74
CA GLY A 171 -104.46 -11.07 28.58
C GLY A 171 -105.34 -10.11 27.77
N SER A 172 -104.76 -9.47 26.76
CA SER A 172 -105.48 -8.57 25.85
C SER A 172 -106.57 -9.29 25.05
N ILE A 173 -106.31 -10.51 24.55
CA ILE A 173 -107.31 -11.32 23.84
C ILE A 173 -108.49 -11.67 24.75
N PHE A 174 -108.21 -12.13 25.98
CA PHE A 174 -109.26 -12.42 26.97
C PHE A 174 -110.11 -11.19 27.29
N ALA A 175 -109.48 -10.02 27.46
CA ALA A 175 -110.19 -8.77 27.67
C ALA A 175 -111.07 -8.39 26.47
N PHE A 176 -110.58 -8.58 25.24
CA PHE A 176 -111.31 -8.31 24.01
C PHE A 176 -112.52 -9.24 23.83
N ILE A 177 -112.37 -10.54 24.11
CA ILE A 177 -113.47 -11.52 24.09
C ILE A 177 -114.54 -11.13 25.12
N LYS A 178 -114.14 -10.67 26.30
CA LYS A 178 -115.06 -10.23 27.35
C LYS A 178 -115.83 -8.97 26.94
N LEU A 179 -115.16 -8.01 26.29
CA LEU A 179 -115.77 -6.77 25.79
C LEU A 179 -116.79 -7.05 24.67
N LEU A 180 -116.47 -7.93 23.71
CA LEU A 180 -117.38 -8.35 22.63
C LEU A 180 -118.62 -9.09 23.15
N ARG A 181 -118.60 -9.61 24.38
CA ARG A 181 -119.75 -10.23 25.03
C ARG A 181 -120.64 -9.23 25.78
N LEU A 182 -120.18 -8.01 25.96
CA LEU A 182 -120.82 -6.96 26.76
C LEU A 182 -121.48 -5.85 25.90
N ILE A 183 -121.23 -5.88 24.58
CA ILE A 183 -121.85 -5.04 23.54
C ILE A 183 -122.84 -5.92 22.78
#